data_AF-A0AAU5LGZ0-F1
#
_entry.id   AF-A0AAU5LGZ0-F1
#
_cell.length_a   1.000
_cell.length_b   1.000
_cell.length_c   1.000
_cell.angle_alpha   90.00
_cell.angle_beta   90.00
_cell.angle_gamma   90.00
#
_symmetry.space_group_name_H-M   'P 1'
#
loop_
_entity.id
_entity.type
_entity.pdbx_description
1 polymer ?
#
loop_
_entity_poly.entity_id
_entity_poly.type
_entity_poly.pdbx_seq_one_letter_code
_entity_poly.pdbx_strand_id
1 'polypeptide(L)' 'MTYRVEFHAAALAQLKGLPGEAFDALVKRTVDLVEQPWDAQAISADDAHFRQALFGEFGLLSFYVDDTNQLIRIFDVTWV' A
#
# COMPACT_ATOMS: atom_id res chain seq x y z
N MET A 1 15.18 -0.34 -7.76
CA MET A 1 15.29 0.85 -6.88
C MET A 1 14.39 0.55 -5.73
N THR A 2 14.89 0.57 -4.50
CA THR A 2 14.13 0.13 -3.32
C THR A 2 13.52 1.34 -2.63
N TYR A 3 12.20 1.36 -2.49
CA TYR A 3 11.46 2.39 -1.77
C TYR A 3 11.36 2.02 -0.29
N ARG A 4 11.34 3.02 0.60
CA ARG A 4 10.96 2.82 2.01
C ARG A 4 9.43 2.84 2.13
N VAL A 5 8.92 2.28 3.22
CA VAL A 5 7.48 2.25 3.51
C VAL A 5 7.20 3.06 4.75
N GLU A 6 6.23 3.96 4.66
CA GLU A 6 5.64 4.64 5.80
C GLU A 6 4.15 4.35 5.84
N PHE A 7 3.65 3.99 7.01
CA PHE A 7 2.22 3.92 7.25
C PHE A 7 1.74 5.19 7.94
N HIS A 8 0.70 5.78 7.39
CA HIS A 8 -0.05 6.82 8.08
C HIS A 8 -0.74 6.23 9.33
N ALA A 9 -0.92 7.02 10.38
CA ALA A 9 -1.53 6.56 11.63
C ALA A 9 -2.95 5.97 11.41
N ALA A 10 -3.70 6.53 10.46
CA ALA A 10 -5.01 6.01 10.07
C ALA A 10 -4.92 4.59 9.46
N ALA A 11 -3.96 4.37 8.55
CA ALA A 11 -3.69 3.07 7.95
C ALA A 11 -3.33 2.01 8.99
N LEU A 12 -2.49 2.36 9.98
CA LEU A 12 -2.15 1.45 11.08
C LEU A 12 -3.38 1.08 11.93
N ALA A 13 -4.25 2.04 12.21
CA ALA A 13 -5.47 1.79 12.98
C ALA A 13 -6.42 0.83 12.25
N GLN A 14 -6.44 0.86 10.91
CA GLN A 14 -7.25 -0.03 10.07
C GLN A 14 -6.77 -1.48 10.07
N LEU A 15 -5.50 -1.76 10.44
CA LEU A 15 -4.99 -3.13 10.58
C LEU A 15 -5.54 -3.86 11.81
N LYS A 16 -6.21 -3.14 12.71
CA LYS A 16 -6.76 -3.72 13.94
C LYS A 16 -7.81 -4.78 13.60
N GLY A 17 -7.57 -6.01 14.03
CA GLY A 17 -8.49 -7.14 13.82
C GLY A 17 -8.29 -7.87 12.50
N LEU A 18 -7.30 -7.47 11.69
CA LEU A 18 -6.95 -8.15 10.45
C LEU A 18 -6.49 -9.60 10.76
N PRO A 19 -7.06 -10.62 10.09
CA PRO A 19 -6.61 -12.00 10.24
C PRO A 19 -5.14 -12.17 9.87
N GLY A 20 -4.45 -13.14 10.49
CA GLY A 20 -3.01 -13.35 10.26
C GLY A 20 -2.64 -13.59 8.80
N GLU A 21 -3.44 -14.39 8.08
CA GLU A 21 -3.23 -14.64 6.64
C GLU A 21 -3.39 -13.38 5.78
N ALA A 22 -4.31 -12.50 6.15
CA ALA A 22 -4.52 -11.22 5.47
C ALA A 22 -3.37 -10.24 5.77
N PHE A 23 -2.85 -10.26 7.01
CA PHE A 23 -1.65 -9.51 7.37
C PHE A 23 -0.41 -9.97 6.60
N ASP A 24 -0.20 -11.29 6.47
CA ASP A 24 0.89 -11.85 5.68
C ASP A 24 0.77 -11.46 4.20
N ALA A 25 -0.45 -11.49 3.64
CA ALA A 25 -0.71 -11.04 2.28
C ALA A 25 -0.42 -9.53 2.10
N LEU A 26 -0.80 -8.70 3.08
CA LEU A 26 -0.52 -7.27 3.09
C LEU A 26 0.99 -7.00 3.12
N VAL A 27 1.74 -7.67 3.99
CA VAL A 27 3.19 -7.52 4.10
C VAL A 27 3.86 -7.96 2.81
N LYS A 28 3.47 -9.13 2.26
CA LYS A 28 4.00 -9.62 0.99
C LYS A 28 3.78 -8.61 -0.13
N ARG A 29 2.56 -8.10 -0.29
CA ARG A 29 2.27 -7.10 -1.32
C ARG A 29 3.05 -5.80 -1.11
N THR A 30 3.22 -5.38 0.13
CA THR A 30 4.02 -4.20 0.48
C THR A 30 5.49 -4.38 0.07
N VAL A 31 6.07 -5.57 0.28
CA VAL A 31 7.43 -5.90 -0.15
C VAL A 31 7.56 -5.87 -1.68
N ASP A 32 6.57 -6.38 -2.42
CA ASP A 32 6.58 -6.30 -3.88
C ASP A 32 6.57 -4.84 -4.37
N LEU A 33 5.74 -4.00 -3.74
CA LEU A 33 5.61 -2.58 -4.07
C LEU A 33 6.82 -1.73 -3.67
N VAL A 34 7.62 -2.19 -2.71
CA VAL A 34 8.89 -1.55 -2.36
C VAL A 34 9.86 -1.57 -3.55
N GLU A 35 9.85 -2.63 -4.35
CA GLU A 35 10.69 -2.73 -5.54
C GLU A 35 9.99 -2.18 -6.79
N GLN A 36 8.66 -2.30 -6.85
CA GLN A 36 7.85 -1.94 -8.02
C GLN A 36 6.60 -1.15 -7.62
N PRO A 37 6.73 0.10 -7.11
CA PRO A 37 5.58 0.86 -6.60
C PRO A 37 4.58 1.25 -7.70
N TRP A 38 5.03 1.24 -8.95
CA TRP A 38 4.22 1.54 -10.12
C TRP A 38 3.42 0.32 -10.63
N ASP A 39 3.69 -0.90 -10.12
CA ASP A 39 2.87 -2.10 -10.32
C ASP A 39 1.59 -2.04 -9.46
N ALA A 40 0.80 -1.00 -9.65
CA ALA A 40 -0.43 -0.73 -8.93
C ALA A 40 -1.35 0.11 -9.83
N GLN A 41 -2.64 0.22 -9.48
CA GLN A 41 -3.58 1.02 -10.25
C GLN A 41 -3.57 2.47 -9.77
N ALA A 42 -3.52 3.45 -10.69
CA ALA A 42 -3.73 4.85 -10.32
C ALA A 42 -5.18 5.08 -9.88
N ILE A 43 -5.37 5.78 -8.75
CA ILE A 43 -6.69 6.10 -8.19
C ILE A 43 -7.23 7.40 -8.82
N SER A 44 -6.34 8.36 -9.09
CA SER A 44 -6.69 9.65 -9.67
C SER A 44 -6.20 9.75 -11.11
N ALA A 45 -7.04 10.29 -11.99
CA ALA A 45 -6.62 10.64 -13.35
C ALA A 45 -5.72 11.88 -13.36
N ASP A 46 -5.85 12.76 -12.35
CA ASP A 46 -5.11 14.01 -12.25
C ASP A 46 -3.75 13.84 -11.57
N ASP A 47 -3.59 12.79 -10.76
CA ASP A 47 -2.32 12.47 -10.09
C ASP A 47 -2.07 10.96 -10.04
N ALA A 48 -1.15 10.50 -10.90
CA ALA A 48 -0.77 9.10 -11.04
C ALA A 48 0.02 8.55 -9.83
N HIS A 49 0.50 9.40 -8.92
CA HIS A 49 1.25 8.97 -7.73
C HIS A 49 0.34 8.40 -6.65
N PHE A 50 -0.95 8.76 -6.65
CA PHE A 50 -1.94 8.09 -5.81
C PHE A 50 -2.35 6.77 -6.44
N ARG A 51 -2.00 5.68 -5.77
CA ARG A 51 -2.14 4.32 -6.30
C ARG A 51 -2.80 3.41 -5.29
N GLN A 52 -3.46 2.37 -5.81
CA GLN A 52 -4.05 1.30 -5.02
C GLN A 52 -3.61 -0.07 -5.55
N ALA A 53 -3.49 -1.03 -4.66
CA ALA A 53 -3.21 -2.41 -4.99
C ALA A 53 -3.99 -3.37 -4.11
N LEU A 54 -4.41 -4.49 -4.68
CA LEU A 54 -4.95 -5.61 -3.91
C LEU A 54 -3.84 -6.31 -3.14
N PHE A 55 -4.14 -6.76 -1.93
CA PHE A 55 -3.31 -7.72 -1.20
C PHE A 55 -4.07 -9.05 -1.07
N GLY A 56 -3.79 -9.97 -2.00
CA GLY A 56 -4.55 -11.21 -2.12
C GLY A 56 -6.03 -10.93 -2.39
N GLU A 57 -6.90 -11.76 -1.80
CA GLU A 57 -8.36 -11.61 -1.87
C GLU A 57 -8.94 -10.85 -0.66
N PHE A 58 -8.08 -10.37 0.23
CA PHE A 58 -8.46 -9.86 1.56
C PHE A 58 -8.78 -8.38 1.57
N GLY A 59 -8.23 -7.58 0.63
CA GLY A 59 -8.46 -6.15 0.65
C GLY A 59 -7.57 -5.34 -0.29
N LEU A 60 -7.63 -4.02 -0.09
CA LEU A 60 -6.94 -3.00 -0.85
C LEU A 60 -6.02 -2.18 0.06
N LEU A 61 -4.86 -1.81 -0.48
CA LEU A 61 -3.95 -0.85 0.11
C LEU A 61 -3.85 0.37 -0.81
N SER A 62 -4.01 1.57 -0.26
CA SER A 62 -3.88 2.83 -1.01
C SER A 62 -2.67 3.61 -0.50
N PHE A 63 -1.87 4.09 -1.44
CA PHE A 63 -0.58 4.69 -1.15
C PHE A 63 -0.22 5.80 -2.13
N TYR A 64 0.69 6.66 -1.69
CA TYR A 64 1.31 7.70 -2.51
C TYR A 64 2.77 7.31 -2.81
N VAL A 65 3.20 7.46 -4.06
CA VAL A 65 4.59 7.25 -4.48
C VAL A 65 5.35 8.58 -4.45
N ASP A 66 6.37 8.67 -3.59
CA ASP A 66 7.29 9.79 -3.50
C ASP A 66 8.65 9.36 -4.09
N ASP A 67 8.82 9.58 -5.40
CA ASP A 67 10.05 9.26 -6.12
C ASP A 67 11.25 10.09 -5.64
N THR A 68 11.00 11.30 -5.14
CA THR A 68 12.06 12.21 -4.66
C THR A 68 12.72 11.65 -3.40
N ASN A 69 11.92 11.11 -2.47
CA ASN A 69 12.41 10.55 -1.21
C ASN A 69 12.56 9.03 -1.22
N GLN A 70 12.26 8.39 -2.35
CA GLN A 70 12.20 6.94 -2.54
C GLN A 70 11.35 6.30 -1.44
N LEU A 71 10.09 6.74 -1.35
CA LEU A 71 9.16 6.37 -0.29
C LEU A 71 7.78 6.05 -0.87
N ILE A 72 7.15 4.99 -0.36
CA ILE A 72 5.71 4.79 -0.49
C ILE A 72 5.02 5.10 0.85
N ARG A 73 4.01 5.98 0.80
CA ARG A 73 3.21 6.36 1.96
C ARG A 73 1.85 5.69 1.89
N ILE A 74 1.65 4.64 2.67
CA ILE A 74 0.37 3.94 2.78
C ILE A 74 -0.54 4.77 3.68
N PHE A 75 -1.63 5.30 3.11
CA PHE A 75 -2.54 6.19 3.82
C PHE A 75 -3.90 5.55 4.15
N ASP A 76 -4.27 4.48 3.45
CA ASP A 76 -5.52 3.75 3.69
C ASP A 76 -5.34 2.25 3.43
N VAL A 77 -5.94 1.42 4.29
CA VAL A 77 -6.07 -0.02 4.13
C VAL A 77 -7.53 -0.41 4.39
N THR A 78 -8.15 -1.08 3.42
CA THR A 78 -9.54 -1.53 3.48
C THR A 78 -9.60 -3.04 3.26
N TRP A 79 -10.36 -3.77 4.08
CA TRP A 79 -10.45 -5.23 4.04
C TRP A 79 -11.86 -5.75 4.41
N VAL A 80 -12.12 -7.02 4.07
CA VAL A 80 -13.44 -7.70 4.19
C VAL A 80 -13.54 -8.68 5.34
#